data_AF-A0A9D6A1K3-F1
#
_entry.id   AF-A0A9D6A1K3-F1
#
_cell.length_a   1.000
_cell.length_b   1.000
_cell.length_c   1.000
_cell.angle_alpha   90.00
_cell.angle_beta   90.00
_cell.angle_gamma   90.00
#
_symmetry.space_group_name_H-M   'P 1'
#
loop_
_entity.id
_entity.type
_entity.pdbx_description
1 polymer ?
#
loop_
_entity_poly.entity_id
_entity_poly.type
_entity_poly.pdbx_seq_one_letter_code
_entity_poly.pdbx_strand_id
1 'polypeptide(L)'
;MVAVLAVLALAARLALRIFNESFGPNIAWLIPVALISAGLVIWLLRRAPRHDKERIGVLLWLGWLLMHIVIFSMTSGTIHPYYVVAMAPAVAALVGIGAPYIWQAYTRCTKVAWILPLSIALTTILSIIMLGYSNYWPWLMWLVMIAGGVATVLTLLPLSQTKRLKQIILGLAITAGMAAPIVFSVSTVATAHSGSIPTAGPGASAMSNTNNESARAESTLVSFLLENRHGTTWLAAVNSANESAPIQLSSGQPVMAIGGFNGSDSTLTLSQFKQLVKQGKVRYYVVNSGQGKSGGPGGMGGPGGNSEILSWVKSAGSKVDYGGTQYTVYDLAAAA
;
A
#
# COMPACT_ATOMS: atom_id res chain seq x y z
N MET A 1 -5.75 -3.36 -35.17
CA MET A 1 -5.20 -2.04 -34.83
C MET A 1 -5.84 -1.44 -33.57
N VAL A 2 -7.18 -1.40 -33.47
CA VAL A 2 -7.92 -0.87 -32.29
C VAL A 2 -7.65 -1.65 -30.99
N ALA A 3 -7.58 -2.99 -31.04
CA ALA A 3 -7.27 -3.81 -29.86
C ALA A 3 -5.83 -3.60 -29.33
N VAL A 4 -4.86 -3.38 -30.21
CA VAL A 4 -3.46 -3.11 -29.82
C VAL A 4 -3.33 -1.71 -29.21
N LEU A 5 -4.04 -0.73 -29.77
CA LEU A 5 -4.15 0.63 -29.19
C LEU A 5 -4.86 0.62 -27.83
N ALA A 6 -5.90 -0.18 -27.65
CA ALA A 6 -6.58 -0.34 -26.36
C ALA A 6 -5.69 -1.01 -25.32
N VAL A 7 -4.93 -2.04 -25.69
CA VAL A 7 -3.95 -2.70 -24.80
C VAL A 7 -2.80 -1.77 -24.45
N LEU A 8 -2.31 -0.95 -25.40
CA LEU A 8 -1.27 0.06 -25.14
C LEU A 8 -1.78 1.23 -24.30
N ALA A 9 -3.01 1.69 -24.51
CA ALA A 9 -3.64 2.73 -23.69
C ALA A 9 -3.99 2.23 -22.28
N LEU A 10 -4.37 0.96 -22.16
CA LEU A 10 -4.56 0.27 -20.88
C LEU A 10 -3.21 0.09 -20.18
N ALA A 11 -2.17 -0.37 -20.87
CA ALA A 11 -0.81 -0.48 -20.33
C ALA A 11 -0.23 0.89 -19.91
N ALA A 12 -0.52 1.95 -20.66
CA ALA A 12 -0.14 3.32 -20.29
C ALA A 12 -0.92 3.81 -19.06
N ARG A 13 -2.24 3.64 -19.00
CA ARG A 13 -3.05 3.95 -17.79
C ARG A 13 -2.65 3.11 -16.57
N LEU A 14 -2.27 1.85 -16.78
CA LEU A 14 -1.77 0.95 -15.75
C LEU A 14 -0.39 1.40 -15.25
N ALA A 15 0.58 1.59 -16.13
CA ALA A 15 1.92 2.07 -15.73
C ALA A 15 1.83 3.42 -15.00
N LEU A 16 0.95 4.32 -15.42
CA LEU A 16 0.78 5.66 -14.84
C LEU A 16 0.42 5.65 -13.34
N ARG A 17 -0.26 4.61 -12.82
CA ARG A 17 -0.65 4.61 -11.41
C ARG A 17 0.58 4.63 -10.48
N ILE A 18 1.57 3.80 -10.76
CA ILE A 18 2.80 3.71 -9.95
C ILE A 18 3.61 5.01 -10.03
N PHE A 19 3.40 5.84 -11.06
CA PHE A 19 4.08 7.11 -11.25
C PHE A 19 3.25 8.32 -10.82
N ASN A 20 2.00 8.16 -10.38
CA ASN A 20 1.15 9.29 -10.00
C ASN A 20 1.58 9.91 -8.66
N GLU A 21 0.92 11.01 -8.27
CA GLU A 21 1.22 11.74 -7.03
C GLU A 21 1.08 10.91 -5.75
N SER A 22 0.19 9.91 -5.73
CA SER A 22 -0.07 9.11 -4.53
C SER A 22 0.95 7.99 -4.34
N PHE A 23 1.40 7.34 -5.41
CA PHE A 23 2.27 6.16 -5.35
C PHE A 23 3.72 6.48 -5.76
N GLY A 24 3.91 7.37 -6.72
CA GLY A 24 5.21 7.69 -7.32
C GLY A 24 6.29 8.01 -6.30
N PRO A 25 6.08 8.99 -5.41
CA PRO A 25 7.06 9.36 -4.40
C PRO A 25 7.44 8.24 -3.42
N ASN A 26 6.68 7.14 -3.35
CA ASN A 26 6.96 6.02 -2.43
C ASN A 26 7.92 4.98 -3.02
N ILE A 27 8.06 4.88 -4.36
CA ILE A 27 8.82 3.78 -4.97
C ILE A 27 9.47 4.09 -6.31
N ALA A 28 8.90 5.00 -7.08
CA ALA A 28 9.13 4.98 -8.53
C ALA A 28 10.43 5.65 -8.98
N TRP A 29 11.13 6.37 -8.09
CA TRP A 29 12.38 7.10 -8.32
C TRP A 29 13.38 6.36 -9.20
N LEU A 30 13.63 5.07 -8.91
CA LEU A 30 14.65 4.25 -9.57
C LEU A 30 14.09 3.15 -10.49
N ILE A 31 12.76 3.08 -10.66
CA ILE A 31 12.14 2.06 -11.51
C ILE A 31 12.67 2.11 -12.96
N PRO A 32 12.81 3.28 -13.62
CA PRO A 32 13.34 3.32 -14.98
C PRO A 32 14.75 2.72 -15.08
N VAL A 33 15.63 3.02 -14.12
CA VAL A 33 16.99 2.49 -14.09
C VAL A 33 17.00 0.98 -13.82
N ALA A 34 16.10 0.49 -12.95
CA ALA A 34 15.95 -0.93 -12.70
C ALA A 34 15.55 -1.70 -13.98
N LEU A 35 14.60 -1.16 -14.76
CA LEU A 35 14.16 -1.77 -16.02
C LEU A 35 15.24 -1.71 -17.11
N ILE A 36 15.95 -0.58 -17.24
CA ILE A 36 17.08 -0.42 -18.16
C ILE A 36 18.20 -1.41 -17.80
N SER A 37 18.53 -1.50 -16.51
CA SER A 37 19.52 -2.42 -15.95
C SER A 37 19.18 -3.88 -16.29
N ALA A 38 17.93 -4.29 -16.01
CA ALA A 38 17.47 -5.63 -16.33
C ALA A 38 17.56 -5.94 -17.82
N GLY A 39 17.09 -5.01 -18.67
CA GLY A 39 17.14 -5.16 -20.13
C GLY A 39 18.56 -5.27 -20.67
N LEU A 40 19.48 -4.44 -20.17
CA LEU A 40 20.90 -4.47 -20.54
C LEU A 40 21.52 -5.82 -20.17
N VAL A 41 21.37 -6.27 -18.92
CA VAL A 41 22.01 -7.51 -18.45
C VAL A 41 21.44 -8.72 -19.17
N ILE A 42 20.11 -8.80 -19.39
CA ILE A 42 19.50 -9.87 -20.18
C ILE A 42 20.02 -9.85 -21.62
N TRP A 43 20.19 -8.67 -22.22
CA TRP A 43 20.72 -8.55 -23.58
C TRP A 43 22.18 -8.99 -23.69
N LEU A 44 23.02 -8.61 -22.71
CA LEU A 44 24.42 -9.05 -22.65
C LEU A 44 24.52 -10.56 -22.45
N LEU A 45 23.67 -11.13 -21.59
CA LEU A 45 23.64 -12.56 -21.26
C LEU A 45 22.72 -13.39 -22.18
N ARG A 46 22.24 -12.83 -23.30
CA ARG A 46 21.26 -13.53 -24.18
C ARG A 46 21.81 -14.81 -24.80
N ARG A 47 23.13 -14.90 -24.98
CA ARG A 47 23.84 -16.09 -25.48
C ARG A 47 24.41 -16.97 -24.37
N ALA A 48 24.29 -16.57 -23.10
CA ALA A 48 24.75 -17.36 -21.97
C ALA A 48 23.85 -18.60 -21.78
N PRO A 49 24.39 -19.69 -21.19
CA PRO A 49 23.61 -20.87 -20.86
C PRO A 49 22.38 -20.55 -20.00
N ARG A 50 21.32 -21.35 -20.11
CA ARG A 50 20.08 -21.14 -19.35
C ARG A 50 20.26 -21.21 -17.82
N HIS A 51 21.32 -21.87 -17.36
CA HIS A 51 21.66 -22.03 -15.94
C HIS A 51 22.61 -20.95 -15.41
N ASP A 52 22.87 -19.90 -16.19
CA ASP A 52 23.63 -18.75 -15.73
C ASP A 52 22.92 -18.08 -14.53
N LYS A 53 23.61 -18.05 -13.38
CA LYS A 53 23.02 -17.60 -12.10
C LYS A 53 22.62 -16.13 -12.15
N GLU A 54 23.37 -15.31 -12.87
CA GLU A 54 23.12 -13.88 -12.95
C GLU A 54 21.90 -13.58 -13.82
N ARG A 55 21.80 -14.25 -14.98
CA ARG A 55 20.60 -14.19 -15.83
C ARG A 55 19.36 -14.64 -15.07
N ILE A 56 19.44 -15.74 -14.32
CA ILE A 56 18.33 -16.24 -13.49
C ILE A 56 17.96 -15.20 -12.42
N GLY A 57 18.94 -14.64 -11.73
CA GLY A 57 18.73 -13.61 -10.71
C GLY A 57 18.00 -12.38 -11.27
N VAL A 58 18.45 -11.85 -12.41
CA VAL A 58 17.80 -10.71 -13.06
C VAL A 58 16.37 -11.04 -13.49
N LEU A 59 16.12 -12.22 -14.05
CA LEU A 59 14.76 -12.63 -14.44
C LEU A 59 13.82 -12.77 -13.23
N LEU A 60 14.33 -13.28 -12.10
CA LEU A 60 13.57 -13.37 -10.86
C LEU A 60 13.17 -11.99 -10.34
N TRP A 61 14.13 -11.07 -10.22
CA TRP A 61 13.86 -9.71 -9.72
C TRP A 61 13.02 -8.90 -10.70
N LEU A 62 13.24 -9.04 -12.00
CA LEU A 62 12.41 -8.41 -13.03
C LEU A 62 10.98 -8.96 -12.99
N GLY A 63 10.81 -10.27 -12.87
CA GLY A 63 9.50 -10.91 -12.74
C GLY A 63 8.75 -10.43 -11.50
N TRP A 64 9.44 -10.36 -10.34
CA TRP A 64 8.89 -9.79 -9.11
C TRP A 64 8.42 -8.36 -9.31
N LEU A 65 9.28 -7.50 -9.88
CA LEU A 65 8.97 -6.08 -10.11
C LEU A 65 7.77 -5.92 -11.04
N LEU A 66 7.76 -6.61 -12.18
CA LEU A 66 6.70 -6.51 -13.17
C LEU A 66 5.37 -7.05 -12.63
N MET A 67 5.38 -8.15 -11.89
CA MET A 67 4.19 -8.68 -11.24
C MET A 67 3.56 -7.64 -10.32
N HIS A 68 4.36 -7.00 -9.46
CA HIS A 68 3.85 -5.98 -8.53
C HIS A 68 3.38 -4.71 -9.25
N ILE A 69 4.10 -4.25 -10.28
CA ILE A 69 3.64 -3.12 -11.11
C ILE A 69 2.26 -3.45 -11.69
N VAL A 70 2.09 -4.63 -12.30
CA VAL A 70 0.81 -5.02 -12.90
C VAL A 70 -0.29 -5.13 -11.85
N ILE A 71 -0.07 -5.84 -10.75
CA ILE A 71 -1.08 -6.04 -9.71
C ILE A 71 -1.51 -4.70 -9.12
N PHE A 72 -0.58 -3.88 -8.60
CA PHE A 72 -0.91 -2.62 -7.95
C PHE A 72 -1.54 -1.60 -8.91
N SER A 73 -1.18 -1.64 -10.18
CA SER A 73 -1.83 -0.85 -11.22
C SER A 73 -3.26 -1.31 -11.56
N MET A 74 -3.55 -2.61 -11.44
CA MET A 74 -4.87 -3.18 -11.76
C MET A 74 -5.82 -3.26 -10.56
N THR A 75 -5.31 -3.30 -9.33
CA THR A 75 -6.13 -3.47 -8.12
C THR A 75 -7.12 -2.30 -7.97
N SER A 76 -8.41 -2.61 -7.99
CA SER A 76 -9.48 -1.70 -7.57
C SER A 76 -9.83 -1.91 -6.10
N GLY A 77 -10.41 -0.91 -5.45
CA GLY A 77 -10.75 -0.95 -4.02
C GLY A 77 -9.69 -0.32 -3.11
N THR A 78 -9.61 -0.80 -1.87
CA THR A 78 -8.79 -0.23 -0.78
C THR A 78 -7.31 -0.60 -0.91
N ILE A 79 -6.60 0.11 -1.78
CA ILE A 79 -5.13 0.03 -1.91
C ILE A 79 -4.49 1.28 -1.34
N HIS A 80 -3.51 1.07 -0.46
CA HIS A 80 -2.78 2.15 0.20
C HIS A 80 -1.39 2.32 -0.42
N PRO A 81 -0.88 3.56 -0.49
CA PRO A 81 0.44 3.83 -1.06
C PRO A 81 1.56 2.96 -0.49
N TYR A 82 1.56 2.68 0.82
CA TYR A 82 2.66 1.94 1.46
C TYR A 82 2.85 0.49 0.95
N TYR A 83 1.86 -0.11 0.28
CA TYR A 83 2.00 -1.48 -0.28
C TYR A 83 3.11 -1.58 -1.33
N VAL A 84 3.44 -0.50 -2.03
CA VAL A 84 4.49 -0.51 -3.07
C VAL A 84 5.89 -0.74 -2.52
N VAL A 85 6.08 -0.67 -1.19
CA VAL A 85 7.34 -1.05 -0.55
C VAL A 85 7.77 -2.47 -0.90
N ALA A 86 6.81 -3.35 -1.21
CA ALA A 86 7.07 -4.72 -1.67
C ALA A 86 7.93 -4.78 -2.97
N MET A 87 7.98 -3.70 -3.75
CA MET A 87 8.82 -3.59 -4.95
C MET A 87 10.26 -3.17 -4.65
N ALA A 88 10.53 -2.61 -3.48
CA ALA A 88 11.83 -2.01 -3.15
C ALA A 88 13.01 -3.00 -3.27
N PRO A 89 12.91 -4.27 -2.80
CA PRO A 89 14.00 -5.25 -2.97
C PRO A 89 14.34 -5.51 -4.43
N ALA A 90 13.32 -5.61 -5.30
CA ALA A 90 13.52 -5.86 -6.73
C ALA A 90 14.16 -4.65 -7.43
N VAL A 91 13.73 -3.44 -7.11
CA VAL A 91 14.36 -2.20 -7.62
C VAL A 91 15.82 -2.14 -7.19
N ALA A 92 16.10 -2.36 -5.90
CA ALA A 92 17.46 -2.33 -5.35
C ALA A 92 18.37 -3.39 -5.99
N ALA A 93 17.88 -4.62 -6.14
CA ALA A 93 18.63 -5.70 -6.76
C ALA A 93 18.95 -5.41 -8.23
N LEU A 94 17.97 -4.97 -9.02
CA LEU A 94 18.18 -4.69 -10.45
C LEU A 94 19.11 -3.50 -10.68
N VAL A 95 18.98 -2.43 -9.91
CA VAL A 95 19.90 -1.28 -9.96
C VAL A 95 21.30 -1.71 -9.53
N GLY A 96 21.41 -2.48 -8.44
CA GLY A 96 22.70 -2.97 -7.92
C GLY A 96 23.43 -3.89 -8.88
N ILE A 97 22.71 -4.81 -9.54
CA ILE A 97 23.27 -5.71 -10.57
C ILE A 97 23.67 -4.92 -11.81
N GLY A 98 22.81 -4.02 -12.31
CA GLY A 98 23.04 -3.35 -13.61
C GLY A 98 23.99 -2.16 -13.57
N ALA A 99 24.10 -1.43 -12.47
CA ALA A 99 24.93 -0.23 -12.38
C ALA A 99 26.41 -0.47 -12.77
N PRO A 100 27.07 -1.56 -12.32
CA PRO A 100 28.40 -1.93 -12.81
C PRO A 100 28.47 -2.14 -14.32
N TYR A 101 27.47 -2.79 -14.94
CA TYR A 101 27.44 -3.00 -16.40
C TYR A 101 27.29 -1.69 -17.16
N ILE A 102 26.40 -0.81 -16.71
CA ILE A 102 26.20 0.51 -17.33
C ILE A 102 27.49 1.33 -17.23
N TRP A 103 28.13 1.33 -16.06
CA TRP A 103 29.38 2.05 -15.83
C TRP A 103 30.55 1.51 -16.66
N GLN A 104 30.70 0.18 -16.73
CA GLN A 104 31.72 -0.45 -17.56
C GLN A 104 31.49 -0.21 -19.04
N ALA A 105 30.23 -0.31 -19.51
CA ALA A 105 29.86 -0.02 -20.89
C ALA A 105 30.24 1.40 -21.30
N TYR A 106 30.02 2.37 -20.40
CA TYR A 106 30.38 3.77 -20.61
C TYR A 106 31.90 3.98 -20.61
N THR A 107 32.59 3.50 -19.56
CA THR A 107 34.03 3.73 -19.40
C THR A 107 34.90 3.03 -20.42
N ARG A 108 34.40 1.96 -21.05
CA ARG A 108 35.03 1.24 -22.18
C ARG A 108 34.57 1.73 -23.56
N CYS A 109 33.75 2.79 -23.62
CA CYS A 109 33.24 3.37 -24.88
C CYS A 109 32.57 2.35 -25.81
N THR A 110 31.78 1.42 -25.23
CA THR A 110 31.09 0.39 -26.00
C THR A 110 29.91 0.98 -26.80
N LYS A 111 29.33 0.20 -27.73
CA LYS A 111 28.15 0.62 -28.51
C LYS A 111 26.91 0.96 -27.66
N VAL A 112 26.88 0.52 -26.39
CA VAL A 112 25.79 0.77 -25.44
C VAL A 112 26.17 1.80 -24.37
N ALA A 113 27.27 2.54 -24.55
CA ALA A 113 27.70 3.59 -23.63
C ALA A 113 26.63 4.68 -23.39
N TRP A 114 25.76 4.92 -24.38
CA TRP A 114 24.66 5.89 -24.29
C TRP A 114 23.61 5.55 -23.22
N ILE A 115 23.60 4.32 -22.69
CA ILE A 115 22.69 3.91 -21.62
C ILE A 115 22.96 4.69 -20.33
N LEU A 116 24.22 5.07 -20.05
CA LEU A 116 24.54 5.86 -18.85
C LEU A 116 23.88 7.26 -18.88
N PRO A 117 24.11 8.13 -19.90
CA PRO A 117 23.43 9.41 -19.99
C PRO A 117 21.90 9.26 -19.98
N LEU A 118 21.36 8.26 -20.68
CA LEU A 118 19.92 8.00 -20.67
C LEU A 118 19.40 7.71 -19.27
N SER A 119 20.09 6.86 -18.51
CA SER A 119 19.68 6.46 -17.15
C SER A 119 19.70 7.65 -16.20
N ILE A 120 20.73 8.49 -16.28
CA ILE A 120 20.84 9.72 -15.48
C ILE A 120 19.71 10.68 -15.84
N ALA A 121 19.48 10.93 -17.13
CA ALA A 121 18.45 11.86 -17.60
C ALA A 121 17.06 11.42 -17.16
N LEU A 122 16.69 10.14 -17.35
CA LEU A 122 15.38 9.62 -16.97
C LEU A 122 15.15 9.67 -15.46
N THR A 123 16.15 9.29 -14.67
CA THR A 123 16.06 9.37 -13.19
C THR A 123 15.89 10.81 -12.72
N THR A 124 16.62 11.73 -13.34
CA THR A 124 16.56 13.16 -13.03
C THR A 124 15.18 13.73 -13.35
N ILE A 125 14.69 13.51 -14.57
CA ILE A 125 13.35 13.95 -15.00
C ILE A 125 12.28 13.40 -14.07
N LEU A 126 12.33 12.11 -13.76
CA LEU A 126 11.33 11.47 -12.92
C LEU A 126 11.37 12.00 -11.48
N SER A 127 12.56 12.22 -10.93
CA SER A 127 12.72 12.80 -9.60
C SER A 127 12.18 14.23 -9.52
N ILE A 128 12.36 15.04 -10.57
CA ILE A 128 11.80 16.40 -10.65
C ILE A 128 10.27 16.35 -10.67
N ILE A 129 9.68 15.46 -11.48
CA ILE A 129 8.23 15.29 -11.54
C ILE A 129 7.67 14.94 -10.16
N MET A 130 8.30 13.98 -9.47
CA MET A 130 7.87 13.53 -8.14
C MET A 130 8.00 14.62 -7.07
N LEU A 131 9.13 15.33 -7.05
CA LEU A 131 9.31 16.46 -6.14
C LEU A 131 8.32 17.60 -6.45
N GLY A 132 7.95 17.78 -7.71
CA GLY A 132 7.00 18.77 -8.18
C GLY A 132 5.55 18.52 -7.77
N TYR A 133 5.16 17.28 -7.42
CA TYR A 133 3.77 16.99 -7.01
C TYR A 133 3.32 17.73 -5.75
N SER A 134 4.23 17.94 -4.81
CA SER A 134 3.94 18.61 -3.54
C SER A 134 4.80 19.84 -3.30
N ASN A 135 5.96 19.93 -3.97
CA ASN A 135 6.89 21.05 -3.91
C ASN A 135 7.31 21.47 -2.48
N TYR A 136 7.37 20.53 -1.53
CA TYR A 136 7.77 20.80 -0.14
C TYR A 136 9.18 21.37 -0.01
N TRP A 137 10.11 20.92 -0.86
CA TRP A 137 11.52 21.32 -0.80
C TRP A 137 12.03 21.74 -2.18
N PRO A 138 11.77 22.98 -2.62
CA PRO A 138 12.22 23.47 -3.92
C PRO A 138 13.75 23.36 -4.09
N TRP A 139 14.51 23.55 -3.01
CA TRP A 139 15.97 23.42 -3.02
C TRP A 139 16.45 22.03 -3.43
N LEU A 140 15.73 20.97 -3.03
CA LEU A 140 16.06 19.58 -3.36
C LEU A 140 15.80 19.31 -4.84
N MET A 141 14.72 19.87 -5.38
CA MET A 141 14.42 19.82 -6.81
C MET A 141 15.53 20.50 -7.62
N TRP A 142 15.97 21.71 -7.22
CA TRP A 142 17.10 22.40 -7.86
C TRP A 142 18.41 21.61 -7.78
N LEU A 143 18.71 21.01 -6.62
CA LEU A 143 19.88 20.17 -6.43
C LEU A 143 19.88 18.97 -7.38
N VAL A 144 18.76 18.24 -7.48
CA VAL A 144 18.62 17.10 -8.39
C VAL A 144 18.70 17.53 -9.85
N MET A 145 18.04 18.64 -10.22
CA MET A 145 18.08 19.21 -11.57
C MET A 145 19.50 19.53 -12.01
N ILE A 146 20.23 20.28 -11.20
CA ILE A 146 21.59 20.73 -11.53
C ILE A 146 22.53 19.54 -11.56
N ALA A 147 22.52 18.68 -10.54
CA ALA A 147 23.41 17.53 -10.49
C ALA A 147 23.17 16.57 -11.66
N GLY A 148 21.91 16.22 -11.93
CA GLY A 148 21.54 15.31 -13.00
C GLY A 148 21.75 15.89 -14.39
N GLY A 149 21.41 17.18 -14.58
CA GLY A 149 21.65 17.90 -15.83
C GLY A 149 23.13 17.99 -16.17
N VAL A 150 23.96 18.42 -15.22
CA VAL A 150 25.42 18.51 -15.40
C VAL A 150 26.02 17.13 -15.66
N ALA A 151 25.64 16.11 -14.89
CA ALA A 151 26.12 14.74 -15.12
C ALA A 151 25.78 14.24 -16.53
N THR A 152 24.53 14.44 -16.97
CA THR A 152 24.07 14.04 -18.31
C THR A 152 24.88 14.75 -19.39
N VAL A 153 25.04 16.07 -19.30
CA VAL A 153 25.82 16.86 -20.28
C VAL A 153 27.28 16.41 -20.31
N LEU A 154 27.94 16.28 -19.16
CA LEU A 154 29.34 15.83 -19.08
C LEU A 154 29.53 14.43 -19.66
N THR A 155 28.51 13.55 -19.58
CA THR A 155 28.60 12.22 -20.19
C THR A 155 28.48 12.21 -21.70
N LEU A 156 27.81 13.21 -22.29
CA LEU A 156 27.57 13.34 -23.73
C LEU A 156 28.65 14.15 -24.45
N LEU A 157 29.34 15.05 -23.75
CA LEU A 157 30.40 15.86 -24.35
C LEU A 157 31.63 15.01 -24.73
N PRO A 158 32.29 15.30 -25.86
CA PRO A 158 33.49 14.60 -26.31
C PRO A 158 34.74 15.06 -25.53
N LEU A 159 34.67 15.04 -24.19
CA LEU A 159 35.77 15.44 -23.30
C LEU A 159 36.74 14.28 -23.09
N SER A 160 37.99 14.61 -22.77
CA SER A 160 38.96 13.61 -22.29
C SER A 160 38.50 13.07 -20.93
N GLN A 161 38.07 11.81 -20.91
CA GLN A 161 37.44 11.14 -19.76
C GLN A 161 38.49 10.73 -18.70
N THR A 162 39.13 11.72 -18.09
CA THR A 162 40.10 11.54 -17.00
C THR A 162 39.45 10.86 -15.79
N LYS A 163 40.27 10.23 -14.93
CA LYS A 163 39.79 9.57 -13.70
C LYS A 163 38.98 10.53 -12.81
N ARG A 164 39.43 11.78 -12.70
CA ARG A 164 38.76 12.83 -11.91
C ARG A 164 37.39 13.19 -12.49
N LEU A 165 37.29 13.38 -13.81
CA LEU A 165 36.00 13.67 -14.46
C LEU A 165 35.00 12.54 -14.27
N LYS A 166 35.44 11.27 -14.42
CA LYS A 166 34.60 10.10 -14.15
C LYS A 166 34.09 10.07 -12.71
N GLN A 167 34.94 10.38 -11.72
CA GLN A 167 34.52 10.46 -10.31
C GLN A 167 33.49 11.57 -10.07
N ILE A 168 33.66 12.73 -10.72
CA ILE A 168 32.69 13.84 -10.65
C ILE A 168 31.35 13.42 -11.26
N ILE A 169 31.35 12.82 -12.46
CA ILE A 169 30.13 12.31 -13.11
C ILE A 169 29.43 11.30 -12.21
N LEU A 170 30.17 10.35 -11.63
CA LEU A 170 29.62 9.35 -10.73
C LEU A 170 28.98 9.99 -9.48
N GLY A 171 29.69 10.94 -8.85
CA GLY A 171 29.16 11.66 -7.68
C GLY A 171 27.89 12.44 -8.02
N LEU A 172 27.85 13.15 -9.14
CA LEU A 172 26.67 13.89 -9.58
C LEU A 172 25.50 12.97 -9.94
N ALA A 173 25.76 11.83 -10.60
CA ALA A 173 24.75 10.83 -10.92
C ALA A 173 24.14 10.18 -9.66
N ILE A 174 24.98 9.85 -8.67
CA ILE A 174 24.52 9.33 -7.37
C ILE A 174 23.68 10.37 -6.65
N THR A 175 24.12 11.64 -6.61
CA THR A 175 23.36 12.73 -6.02
C THR A 175 22.00 12.90 -6.69
N ALA A 176 21.95 12.93 -8.02
CA ALA A 176 20.70 13.05 -8.78
C ALA A 176 19.73 11.89 -8.54
N GLY A 177 20.25 10.65 -8.40
CA GLY A 177 19.43 9.47 -8.19
C GLY A 177 19.02 9.24 -6.73
N MET A 178 19.81 9.69 -5.76
CA MET A 178 19.64 9.28 -4.35
C MET A 178 19.29 10.41 -3.39
N ALA A 179 19.52 11.68 -3.74
CA ALA A 179 19.20 12.78 -2.83
C ALA A 179 17.71 12.78 -2.45
N ALA A 180 16.81 12.63 -3.42
CA ALA A 180 15.37 12.63 -3.15
C ALA A 180 14.90 11.42 -2.31
N PRO A 181 15.21 10.15 -2.68
CA PRO A 181 14.89 8.99 -1.85
C PRO A 181 15.47 9.06 -0.42
N ILE A 182 16.70 9.56 -0.26
CA ILE A 182 17.32 9.71 1.06
C ILE A 182 16.57 10.74 1.90
N VAL A 183 16.28 11.93 1.35
CA VAL A 183 15.55 12.96 2.09
C VAL A 183 14.14 12.49 2.47
N PHE A 184 13.43 11.81 1.56
CA PHE A 184 12.12 11.20 1.85
C PHE A 184 12.21 10.13 2.94
N SER A 185 13.23 9.29 2.91
CA SER A 185 13.43 8.25 3.93
C SER A 185 13.72 8.87 5.30
N VAL A 186 14.61 9.87 5.34
CA VAL A 186 14.94 10.61 6.56
C VAL A 186 13.73 11.34 7.11
N SER A 187 12.93 12.01 6.28
CA SER A 187 11.74 12.73 6.74
C SER A 187 10.69 11.79 7.32
N THR A 188 10.54 10.61 6.71
CA THR A 188 9.67 9.55 7.22
C THR A 188 10.17 9.10 8.60
N VAL A 189 11.42 8.68 8.72
CA VAL A 189 11.98 8.19 10.00
C VAL A 189 11.97 9.26 11.11
N ALA A 190 12.14 10.53 10.75
CA ALA A 190 12.17 11.64 11.70
C ALA A 190 10.78 12.06 12.24
N THR A 191 9.68 11.54 11.68
CA THR A 191 8.32 11.93 12.06
C THR A 191 7.62 10.80 12.83
N ALA A 192 6.96 11.15 13.94
CA ALA A 192 6.11 10.20 14.65
C ALA A 192 4.81 9.98 13.86
N HIS A 193 4.45 8.72 13.64
CA HIS A 193 3.24 8.36 12.90
C HIS A 193 2.19 7.83 13.87
N SER A 194 1.00 8.44 13.84
CA SER A 194 -0.16 8.05 14.65
C SER A 194 -1.39 7.91 13.77
N GLY A 195 -1.98 6.72 13.76
CA GLY A 195 -3.16 6.38 12.95
C GLY A 195 -2.95 5.12 12.13
N SER A 196 -3.96 4.77 11.35
CA SER A 196 -4.09 3.46 10.69
C SER A 196 -3.48 3.39 9.28
N ILE A 197 -3.17 4.53 8.67
CA ILE A 197 -2.63 4.62 7.31
C ILE A 197 -1.27 5.32 7.36
N PRO A 198 -0.15 4.58 7.39
CA PRO A 198 1.18 5.19 7.32
C PRO A 198 1.40 5.82 5.94
N THR A 199 1.96 7.03 5.96
CA THR A 199 2.37 7.79 4.79
C THR A 199 3.87 8.01 4.85
N ALA A 200 4.54 8.08 3.71
CA ALA A 200 5.98 8.33 3.64
C ALA A 200 6.27 9.69 2.99
N GLY A 201 7.39 10.29 3.36
CA GLY A 201 7.89 11.54 2.80
C GLY A 201 7.54 12.80 3.60
N PRO A 202 7.67 13.99 3.00
CA PRO A 202 7.35 15.26 3.65
C PRO A 202 5.88 15.36 4.01
N GLY A 203 5.59 15.91 5.19
CA GLY A 203 4.22 16.05 5.67
C GLY A 203 3.55 14.71 6.00
N ALA A 204 4.35 13.64 6.16
CA ALA A 204 3.89 12.34 6.62
C ALA A 204 3.32 12.42 8.04
N SER A 205 2.04 12.72 8.14
CA SER A 205 1.20 12.33 9.26
C SER A 205 0.36 11.15 8.81
N ALA A 206 0.19 10.16 9.69
CA ALA A 206 -0.86 9.18 9.44
C ALA A 206 -2.20 9.93 9.42
N MET A 207 -3.06 9.58 8.47
CA MET A 207 -4.27 10.34 8.20
C MET A 207 -5.19 10.31 9.42
N SER A 208 -5.30 11.43 10.13
CA SER A 208 -6.12 11.55 11.34
C SER A 208 -7.61 11.48 11.01
N ASN A 209 -8.41 10.92 11.93
CA ASN A 209 -9.84 10.61 11.76
C ASN A 209 -10.12 9.50 10.73
N THR A 210 -9.15 8.61 10.48
CA THR A 210 -9.40 7.39 9.70
C THR A 210 -9.68 6.20 10.62
N ASN A 211 -10.41 5.20 10.13
CA ASN A 211 -10.63 3.89 10.78
C ASN A 211 -10.90 3.90 12.31
N ASN A 212 -11.95 4.57 12.77
CA ASN A 212 -12.45 4.47 14.15
C ASN A 212 -11.41 4.79 15.25
N GLU A 213 -10.36 5.56 14.96
CA GLU A 213 -9.24 5.86 15.88
C GLU A 213 -9.65 6.49 17.22
N SER A 214 -10.74 7.28 17.21
CA SER A 214 -11.32 7.90 18.40
C SER A 214 -12.65 7.26 18.82
N ALA A 215 -13.09 6.20 18.12
CA ALA A 215 -14.40 5.62 18.34
C ALA A 215 -14.47 4.91 19.69
N ARG A 216 -15.44 5.31 20.49
CA ARG A 216 -15.82 4.64 21.74
C ARG A 216 -17.29 4.24 21.69
N ALA A 217 -17.61 3.15 22.36
CA ALA A 217 -18.99 2.75 22.55
C ALA A 217 -19.66 3.65 23.59
N GLU A 218 -20.97 3.84 23.47
CA GLU A 218 -21.78 4.54 24.45
C GLU A 218 -21.61 3.91 25.84
N SER A 219 -21.38 4.71 26.88
CA SER A 219 -21.13 4.19 28.23
C SER A 219 -22.32 3.40 28.77
N THR A 220 -23.55 3.81 28.43
CA THR A 220 -24.80 3.11 28.76
C THR A 220 -24.84 1.70 28.17
N LEU A 221 -24.43 1.53 26.90
CA LEU A 221 -24.31 0.22 26.26
C LEU A 221 -23.29 -0.64 26.98
N VAL A 222 -22.12 -0.08 27.31
CA VAL A 222 -21.05 -0.81 27.98
C VAL A 222 -21.52 -1.29 29.36
N SER A 223 -22.11 -0.42 30.18
CA SER A 223 -22.65 -0.79 31.48
C SER A 223 -23.72 -1.87 31.37
N PHE A 224 -24.69 -1.70 30.47
CA PHE A 224 -25.75 -2.69 30.22
C PHE A 224 -25.16 -4.07 29.88
N LEU A 225 -24.21 -4.14 28.95
CA LEU A 225 -23.63 -5.41 28.53
C LEU A 225 -22.80 -6.06 29.65
N LEU A 226 -22.06 -5.27 30.44
CA LEU A 226 -21.24 -5.77 31.54
C LEU A 226 -22.09 -6.32 32.69
N GLU A 227 -23.14 -5.60 33.07
CA GLU A 227 -24.08 -6.01 34.12
C GLU A 227 -24.85 -7.28 33.72
N ASN A 228 -25.14 -7.44 32.43
CA ASN A 228 -25.91 -8.57 31.90
C ASN A 228 -25.04 -9.62 31.22
N ARG A 229 -23.74 -9.73 31.52
CA ARG A 229 -22.85 -10.66 30.80
C ARG A 229 -23.22 -12.14 30.97
N HIS A 230 -23.81 -12.52 32.11
CA HIS A 230 -24.27 -13.89 32.40
C HIS A 230 -23.24 -15.00 32.08
N GLY A 231 -21.93 -14.73 32.26
CA GLY A 231 -20.86 -15.69 32.03
C GLY A 231 -20.58 -16.01 30.55
N THR A 232 -21.14 -15.27 29.59
CA THR A 232 -20.89 -15.51 28.16
C THR A 232 -19.41 -15.32 27.82
N THR A 233 -18.92 -16.11 26.86
CA THR A 233 -17.57 -15.95 26.33
C THR A 233 -17.41 -14.58 25.67
N TRP A 234 -18.39 -14.17 24.87
CA TRP A 234 -18.39 -12.88 24.18
C TRP A 234 -19.45 -11.96 24.78
N LEU A 235 -19.06 -10.72 25.07
CA LEU A 235 -19.93 -9.69 25.64
C LEU A 235 -21.11 -9.38 24.71
N ALA A 236 -20.85 -9.32 23.41
CA ALA A 236 -21.84 -9.21 22.35
C ALA A 236 -21.28 -9.77 21.04
N ALA A 237 -22.14 -9.99 20.07
CA ALA A 237 -21.78 -10.20 18.67
C ALA A 237 -22.25 -9.02 17.79
N VAL A 238 -21.47 -8.68 16.78
CA VAL A 238 -21.69 -7.57 15.83
C VAL A 238 -21.35 -8.00 14.41
N ASN A 239 -21.70 -7.19 13.41
CA ASN A 239 -21.48 -7.56 12.01
C ASN A 239 -20.01 -7.51 11.58
N SER A 240 -19.23 -6.56 12.12
CA SER A 240 -17.91 -6.20 11.59
C SER A 240 -16.88 -5.93 12.67
N ALA A 241 -15.59 -6.04 12.32
CA ALA A 241 -14.50 -5.68 13.25
C ALA A 241 -14.54 -4.18 13.62
N ASN A 242 -14.99 -3.32 12.69
CA ASN A 242 -15.18 -1.89 12.94
C ASN A 242 -16.25 -1.61 14.00
N GLU A 243 -17.31 -2.42 14.06
CA GLU A 243 -18.34 -2.30 15.10
C GLU A 243 -17.88 -2.91 16.43
N SER A 244 -17.04 -3.96 16.40
CA SER A 244 -16.59 -4.63 17.62
C SER A 244 -15.57 -3.79 18.38
N ALA A 245 -14.65 -3.14 17.66
CA ALA A 245 -13.50 -2.46 18.27
C ALA A 245 -13.89 -1.40 19.32
N PRO A 246 -14.83 -0.47 19.08
CA PRO A 246 -15.22 0.52 20.09
C PRO A 246 -15.79 -0.11 21.36
N ILE A 247 -16.57 -1.19 21.22
CA ILE A 247 -17.18 -1.91 22.35
C ILE A 247 -16.08 -2.67 23.12
N GLN A 248 -15.16 -3.35 22.45
CA GLN A 248 -14.03 -4.04 23.09
C GLN A 248 -13.14 -3.07 23.86
N LEU A 249 -12.75 -1.95 23.24
CA LEU A 249 -11.87 -0.96 23.86
C LEU A 249 -12.52 -0.27 25.06
N SER A 250 -13.84 -0.03 25.00
CA SER A 250 -14.56 0.67 26.07
C SER A 250 -14.94 -0.27 27.23
N SER A 251 -15.19 -1.55 26.95
CA SER A 251 -15.58 -2.54 27.96
C SER A 251 -14.41 -3.34 28.54
N GLY A 252 -13.28 -3.41 27.84
CA GLY A 252 -12.18 -4.33 28.15
C GLY A 252 -12.56 -5.81 27.99
N GLN A 253 -13.69 -6.12 27.35
CA GLN A 253 -14.20 -7.48 27.18
C GLN A 253 -14.17 -7.93 25.71
N PRO A 254 -14.06 -9.24 25.47
CA PRO A 254 -14.13 -9.81 24.13
C PRO A 254 -15.52 -9.59 23.48
N VAL A 255 -15.54 -9.06 22.25
CA VAL A 255 -16.76 -8.88 21.42
C VAL A 255 -16.56 -9.61 20.09
N MET A 256 -17.53 -10.41 19.66
CA MET A 256 -17.43 -11.21 18.43
C MET A 256 -17.80 -10.37 17.20
N ALA A 257 -16.86 -10.20 16.28
CA ALA A 257 -17.18 -9.78 14.91
C ALA A 257 -17.53 -11.02 14.08
N ILE A 258 -18.76 -11.09 13.56
CA ILE A 258 -19.24 -12.23 12.77
C ILE A 258 -18.72 -12.17 11.33
N GLY A 259 -18.35 -10.99 10.84
CA GLY A 259 -17.75 -10.81 9.53
C GLY A 259 -16.39 -10.14 9.59
N GLY A 260 -15.83 -9.88 8.41
CA GLY A 260 -14.54 -9.20 8.25
C GLY A 260 -14.55 -7.73 8.69
N PHE A 261 -13.54 -6.98 8.26
CA PHE A 261 -13.33 -5.58 8.67
C PHE A 261 -14.59 -4.70 8.52
N ASN A 262 -15.31 -4.85 7.40
CA ASN A 262 -16.56 -4.15 7.08
C ASN A 262 -17.82 -5.03 7.17
N GLY A 263 -17.70 -6.27 7.66
CA GLY A 263 -18.83 -7.20 7.80
C GLY A 263 -19.32 -7.85 6.50
N SER A 264 -18.59 -7.66 5.39
CA SER A 264 -18.86 -8.29 4.09
C SER A 264 -18.47 -9.77 4.02
N ASP A 265 -17.55 -10.19 4.87
CA ASP A 265 -16.96 -11.53 4.77
C ASP A 265 -17.82 -12.52 5.57
N SER A 266 -18.28 -13.59 4.91
CA SER A 266 -18.97 -14.70 5.57
C SER A 266 -17.96 -15.64 6.23
N THR A 267 -17.61 -15.39 7.50
CA THR A 267 -16.68 -16.26 8.26
C THR A 267 -17.39 -17.27 9.15
N LEU A 268 -18.69 -17.06 9.43
CA LEU A 268 -19.50 -17.90 10.30
C LEU A 268 -20.84 -18.22 9.66
N THR A 269 -21.24 -19.50 9.61
CA THR A 269 -22.56 -19.87 9.10
C THR A 269 -23.66 -19.59 10.13
N LEU A 270 -24.91 -19.46 9.66
CA LEU A 270 -26.07 -19.33 10.56
C LEU A 270 -26.19 -20.50 11.54
N SER A 271 -25.89 -21.73 11.11
CA SER A 271 -25.96 -22.91 11.97
C SER A 271 -24.90 -22.86 13.08
N GLN A 272 -23.69 -22.44 12.76
CA GLN A 272 -22.62 -22.25 13.75
C GLN A 272 -22.96 -21.13 14.72
N PHE A 273 -23.50 -20.01 14.25
CA PHE A 273 -23.92 -18.91 15.11
C PHE A 273 -25.02 -19.35 16.09
N LYS A 274 -26.05 -20.05 15.60
CA LYS A 274 -27.08 -20.65 16.47
C LYS A 274 -26.48 -21.56 17.53
N GLN A 275 -25.53 -22.41 17.17
CA GLN A 275 -24.86 -23.30 18.13
C GLN A 275 -24.12 -22.53 19.23
N LEU A 276 -23.48 -21.39 18.90
CA LEU A 276 -22.83 -20.54 19.90
C LEU A 276 -23.82 -19.90 20.88
N VAL A 277 -25.00 -19.51 20.39
CA VAL A 277 -26.09 -19.00 21.23
C VAL A 277 -26.61 -20.10 22.16
N LYS A 278 -26.89 -21.30 21.63
CA LYS A 278 -27.32 -22.47 22.43
C LYS A 278 -26.31 -22.89 23.49
N GLN A 279 -25.02 -22.75 23.19
CA GLN A 279 -23.94 -23.05 24.14
C GLN A 279 -23.75 -21.95 25.20
N GLY A 280 -24.55 -20.87 25.18
CA GLY A 280 -24.39 -19.74 26.09
C GLY A 280 -23.11 -18.93 25.87
N LYS A 281 -22.46 -19.07 24.71
CA LYS A 281 -21.22 -18.34 24.40
C LYS A 281 -21.47 -16.91 23.93
N VAL A 282 -22.65 -16.66 23.37
CA VAL A 282 -23.13 -15.35 22.88
C VAL A 282 -24.58 -15.20 23.30
N ARG A 283 -24.95 -14.05 23.88
CA ARG A 283 -26.33 -13.73 24.21
C ARG A 283 -26.84 -12.48 23.51
N TYR A 284 -26.03 -11.43 23.46
CA TYR A 284 -26.43 -10.16 22.84
C TYR A 284 -25.90 -10.03 21.42
N TYR A 285 -26.76 -9.52 20.55
CA TYR A 285 -26.39 -9.03 19.23
C TYR A 285 -26.57 -7.50 19.18
N VAL A 286 -25.54 -6.78 18.75
CA VAL A 286 -25.53 -5.32 18.73
C VAL A 286 -25.39 -4.83 17.29
N VAL A 287 -26.23 -3.88 16.90
CA VAL A 287 -26.22 -3.25 15.58
C VAL A 287 -26.10 -1.75 15.75
N ASN A 288 -25.13 -1.11 15.10
CA ASN A 288 -25.02 0.36 15.12
C ASN A 288 -26.19 1.00 14.35
N SER A 289 -26.96 1.87 15.00
CA SER A 289 -28.17 2.49 14.43
C SER A 289 -27.85 3.57 13.37
N GLY A 290 -26.64 4.13 13.38
CA GLY A 290 -26.19 5.19 12.45
C GLY A 290 -25.64 4.70 11.11
N GLN A 291 -25.27 3.42 11.00
CA GLN A 291 -24.57 2.88 9.83
C GLN A 291 -25.48 2.59 8.62
N GLY A 292 -26.80 2.73 8.79
CA GLY A 292 -27.76 2.67 7.68
C GLY A 292 -27.72 3.88 6.73
N LYS A 293 -26.92 4.92 7.00
CA LYS A 293 -26.89 6.17 6.23
C LYS A 293 -25.54 6.59 5.65
N SER A 294 -24.42 5.97 6.02
CA SER A 294 -23.09 6.31 5.49
C SER A 294 -22.65 5.30 4.42
N GLY A 295 -23.33 5.34 3.27
CA GLY A 295 -22.93 4.63 2.05
C GLY A 295 -21.72 5.29 1.40
N GLY A 296 -20.53 5.11 1.97
CA GLY A 296 -19.28 5.27 1.22
C GLY A 296 -19.13 4.10 0.22
N PRO A 297 -18.38 4.24 -0.89
CA PRO A 297 -18.30 3.25 -1.99
C PRO A 297 -17.76 1.85 -1.65
N GLY A 298 -17.62 1.49 -0.37
CA GLY A 298 -17.25 0.16 0.12
C GLY A 298 -18.14 -0.38 1.25
N GLY A 299 -19.23 0.31 1.60
CA GLY A 299 -20.18 -0.07 2.67
C GLY A 299 -21.41 -0.85 2.19
N MET A 300 -21.60 -0.99 0.87
CA MET A 300 -22.60 -1.93 0.35
C MET A 300 -22.03 -3.33 0.50
N GLY A 301 -22.65 -4.14 1.36
CA GLY A 301 -22.40 -5.57 1.44
C GLY A 301 -22.43 -6.16 0.04
N GLY A 302 -21.25 -6.57 -0.44
CA GLY A 302 -21.14 -7.38 -1.65
C GLY A 302 -21.93 -8.67 -1.49
N PRO A 303 -22.16 -9.42 -2.58
CA PRO A 303 -22.82 -10.72 -2.52
C PRO A 303 -22.02 -11.65 -1.59
N GLY A 304 -22.50 -11.85 -0.35
CA GLY A 304 -21.77 -12.60 0.69
C GLY A 304 -21.85 -12.09 2.14
N GLY A 305 -22.70 -11.10 2.46
CA GLY A 305 -22.81 -10.59 3.85
C GLY A 305 -23.56 -11.52 4.83
N ASN A 306 -23.39 -11.27 6.13
CA ASN A 306 -24.06 -11.94 7.26
C ASN A 306 -25.60 -11.69 7.35
N SER A 307 -26.26 -11.45 6.22
CA SER A 307 -27.67 -11.07 6.14
C SER A 307 -28.63 -12.12 6.71
N GLU A 308 -28.28 -13.40 6.60
CA GLU A 308 -29.06 -14.51 7.16
C GLU A 308 -29.03 -14.52 8.69
N ILE A 309 -27.86 -14.27 9.29
CA ILE A 309 -27.71 -14.17 10.75
C ILE A 309 -28.47 -12.97 11.27
N LEU A 310 -28.30 -11.80 10.65
CA LEU A 310 -29.02 -10.60 11.08
C LEU A 310 -30.54 -10.76 10.93
N SER A 311 -31.01 -11.39 9.85
CA SER A 311 -32.44 -11.70 9.66
C SER A 311 -32.97 -12.63 10.74
N TRP A 312 -32.21 -13.67 11.09
CA TRP A 312 -32.58 -14.58 12.16
C TRP A 312 -32.56 -13.91 13.54
N VAL A 313 -31.55 -13.08 13.84
CA VAL A 313 -31.47 -12.30 15.07
C VAL A 313 -32.69 -11.39 15.24
N LYS A 314 -33.12 -10.73 14.17
CA LYS A 314 -34.31 -9.86 14.19
C LYS A 314 -35.61 -10.63 14.41
N SER A 315 -35.70 -11.87 13.95
CA SER A 315 -36.93 -12.69 14.09
C SER A 315 -36.98 -13.49 15.39
N ALA A 316 -35.84 -13.96 15.88
CA ALA A 316 -35.74 -14.82 17.06
C ALA A 316 -35.34 -14.06 18.34
N GLY A 317 -34.63 -12.93 18.22
CA GLY A 317 -34.20 -12.11 19.33
C GLY A 317 -35.22 -11.09 19.76
N SER A 318 -35.24 -10.76 21.05
CA SER A 318 -36.05 -9.65 21.58
C SER A 318 -35.24 -8.37 21.62
N LYS A 319 -35.78 -7.27 21.07
CA LYS A 319 -35.14 -5.96 21.16
C LYS A 319 -35.16 -5.50 22.62
N VAL A 320 -33.99 -5.11 23.13
CA VAL A 320 -33.84 -4.61 24.50
C VAL A 320 -33.68 -3.09 24.48
N ASP A 321 -34.38 -2.42 25.40
CA ASP A 321 -34.08 -1.04 25.74
C ASP A 321 -32.99 -1.02 26.81
N TYR A 322 -31.80 -0.56 26.41
CA TYR A 322 -30.65 -0.40 27.31
C TYR A 322 -30.45 1.06 27.75
N GLY A 323 -31.38 1.96 27.40
CA GLY A 323 -31.33 3.38 27.74
C GLY A 323 -30.45 4.25 26.84
N GLY A 324 -29.88 3.71 25.77
CA GLY A 324 -29.08 4.44 24.78
C GLY A 324 -29.70 4.47 23.38
N THR A 325 -29.06 5.20 22.46
CA THR A 325 -29.63 5.46 21.12
C THR A 325 -28.69 5.12 19.95
N GLN A 326 -27.39 4.98 20.21
CA GLN A 326 -26.39 4.71 19.16
C GLN A 326 -26.45 3.28 18.60
N TYR A 327 -27.02 2.35 19.37
CA TYR A 327 -27.11 0.95 19.01
C TYR A 327 -28.51 0.39 19.17
N THR A 328 -28.81 -0.67 18.42
CA THR A 328 -29.93 -1.57 18.66
C THR A 328 -29.39 -2.88 19.22
N VAL A 329 -29.90 -3.30 20.37
CA VAL A 329 -29.49 -4.53 21.05
C VAL A 329 -30.60 -5.57 20.97
N TYR A 330 -30.25 -6.79 20.57
CA TYR A 330 -31.13 -7.95 20.57
C TYR A 330 -30.64 -8.96 21.62
N ASP A 331 -31.52 -9.40 22.51
CA ASP A 331 -31.28 -10.52 23.43
C ASP A 331 -31.72 -11.83 22.78
N LEU A 332 -30.80 -12.77 22.67
CA LEU A 332 -30.98 -14.09 22.06
C LEU A 332 -31.28 -15.19 23.09
N ALA A 333 -31.54 -14.85 24.36
CA ALA A 333 -31.84 -15.84 25.40
C ALA A 333 -33.03 -16.76 25.06
N ALA A 334 -34.07 -16.22 24.43
CA ALA A 334 -35.24 -17.01 24.00
C ALA A 334 -34.95 -17.94 22.81
N ALA A 335 -33.82 -17.73 22.13
CA ALA A 335 -33.40 -18.47 20.95
C ALA A 335 -32.29 -19.52 21.25
N ALA A 336 -31.86 -19.61 22.53
CA ALA A 336 -30.89 -20.58 23.03
C ALA A 336 -31.48 -21.98 23.23
#